data_AF-A0A843KY16-F1
#
_entry.id   AF-A0A843KY16-F1
#
_cell.length_a   1.000
_cell.length_b   1.000
_cell.length_c   1.000
_cell.angle_alpha   90.00
_cell.angle_beta   90.00
_cell.angle_gamma   90.00
#
_symmetry.space_group_name_H-M   'P 1'
#
loop_
_entity.id
_entity.type
_entity.pdbx_description
1 polymer ?
#
loop_
_entity_poly.entity_id
_entity_poly.type
_entity_poly.pdbx_seq_one_letter_code
_entity_poly.pdbx_strand_id
1 'polypeptide(L)'
;SLTLEKLRQAHGSVPKNPLLAEPMYLAGYIERMGTGTRDMIRRCTEAGLPEPEFAVSDGFQTIIRRTLAPGRVSQPESQPESQPESLETRVLRLLEDEPKSKAELSRGLGQKEISGQLNKVVRQLLADRTIEYTIPEKPSSRHQKYRLTGQGQAALAKGSGGDAP
;
A
#
# COMPACT_ATOMS: atom_id res chain seq x y z
N SER A 1 27.62 2.07 26.84
CA SER A 1 26.64 2.80 26.01
C SER A 1 25.49 1.86 25.63
N LEU A 2 24.27 2.36 25.54
CA LEU A 2 23.08 1.60 25.15
C LEU A 2 23.04 1.51 23.62
N THR A 3 23.07 0.29 23.06
CA THR A 3 23.01 0.06 21.60
C THR A 3 21.57 -0.15 21.16
N LEU A 4 21.29 0.00 19.85
CA LEU A 4 19.94 -0.20 19.29
C LEU A 4 19.41 -1.62 19.59
N GLU A 5 20.25 -2.65 19.51
CA GLU A 5 19.88 -4.02 19.85
C GLU A 5 19.47 -4.18 21.32
N LYS A 6 20.18 -3.51 22.23
CA LYS A 6 19.89 -3.57 23.67
C LYS A 6 18.55 -2.94 24.02
N LEU A 7 18.01 -2.05 23.18
CA LEU A 7 16.68 -1.47 23.38
C LEU A 7 15.54 -2.49 23.31
N ARG A 8 15.78 -3.64 22.67
CA ARG A 8 14.81 -4.73 22.53
C ARG A 8 14.76 -5.64 23.76
N GLN A 9 15.75 -5.54 24.63
CA GLN A 9 15.88 -6.34 25.85
C GLN A 9 15.59 -5.49 27.10
N ALA A 10 15.55 -6.12 28.27
CA ALA A 10 15.49 -5.36 29.52
C ALA A 10 16.78 -4.55 29.68
N HIS A 11 16.64 -3.23 29.83
CA HIS A 11 17.77 -2.33 30.05
C HIS A 11 17.43 -1.31 31.14
N GLY A 12 18.45 -0.90 31.88
CA GLY A 12 18.34 0.22 32.79
C GLY A 12 18.36 1.52 32.00
N SER A 13 17.37 2.39 32.22
CA SER A 13 17.38 3.75 31.71
C SER A 13 17.49 4.71 32.89
N VAL A 14 18.48 5.59 32.83
CA VAL A 14 18.65 6.68 33.79
C VAL A 14 18.27 7.98 33.08
N PRO A 15 17.23 8.70 33.55
CA PRO A 15 16.81 9.93 32.92
C PRO A 15 17.92 10.98 33.07
N LYS A 16 18.21 11.72 32.00
CA LYS A 16 19.21 12.81 32.05
C LYS A 16 18.84 13.91 33.04
N ASN A 17 17.55 14.13 33.28
CA ASN A 17 17.05 15.07 34.27
C ASN A 17 16.07 14.37 35.24
N PRO A 18 16.56 13.86 36.38
CA PRO A 18 15.72 13.19 37.38
C PRO A 18 14.65 14.12 37.98
N LEU A 19 14.96 15.41 38.15
CA LEU A 19 14.04 16.41 38.73
C LEU A 19 12.79 16.63 37.89
N LEU A 20 12.84 16.36 36.58
CA LEU A 20 11.67 16.35 35.70
C LEU A 20 11.00 14.98 35.65
N ALA A 21 11.80 13.91 35.58
CA ALA A 21 11.29 12.56 35.40
C ALA A 21 10.51 12.05 36.63
N GLU A 22 10.99 12.35 37.84
CA GLU A 22 10.38 11.86 39.07
C GLU A 22 8.97 12.44 39.30
N PRO A 23 8.72 13.76 39.21
CA PRO A 23 7.36 14.30 39.27
C PRO A 23 6.44 13.75 38.20
N MET A 24 6.92 13.54 36.96
CA MET A 24 6.10 12.96 35.89
C MET A 24 5.72 11.50 36.17
N TYR A 25 6.63 10.73 36.79
CA TYR A 25 6.35 9.35 37.21
C TYR A 25 5.35 9.32 38.38
N LEU A 26 5.56 10.14 39.41
CA LEU A 26 4.66 10.24 40.56
C LEU A 26 3.26 10.72 40.18
N ALA A 27 3.17 11.61 39.18
CA ALA A 27 1.91 12.06 38.61
C ALA A 27 1.26 11.06 37.64
N GLY A 28 1.93 9.93 37.33
CA GLY A 28 1.42 8.90 36.43
C GLY A 28 1.44 9.27 34.94
N TYR A 29 2.16 10.33 34.55
CA TYR A 29 2.29 10.72 33.13
C TYR A 29 3.25 9.81 32.35
N ILE A 30 4.21 9.21 33.05
CA ILE A 30 5.18 8.27 32.46
C ILE A 30 5.30 7.02 33.31
N GLU A 31 5.57 5.90 32.65
CA GLU A 31 5.89 4.63 33.30
C GLU A 31 7.33 4.64 33.86
N ARG A 32 7.68 3.57 34.56
CA ARG A 32 9.04 3.36 35.09
C ARG A 32 10.10 3.40 33.98
N MET A 33 11.22 4.05 34.27
CA MET A 33 12.30 4.24 33.30
C MET A 33 12.83 2.90 32.76
N GLY A 34 13.02 2.81 31.45
CA GLY A 34 13.61 1.64 30.79
C GLY A 34 12.61 0.58 30.32
N THR A 35 11.30 0.75 30.58
CA THR A 35 10.29 -0.19 30.06
C THR A 35 9.74 0.20 28.69
N GLY A 36 9.77 1.50 28.37
CA GLY A 36 9.05 2.07 27.22
C GLY A 36 9.32 1.40 25.86
N THR A 37 10.56 1.02 25.54
CA THR A 37 10.87 0.37 24.25
C THR A 37 10.26 -1.03 24.14
N ARG A 38 10.28 -1.79 25.24
CA ARG A 38 9.66 -3.11 25.31
C ARG A 38 8.14 -3.01 25.31
N ASP A 39 7.58 -2.00 25.99
CA ASP A 39 6.15 -1.73 25.97
C ASP A 39 5.67 -1.34 24.57
N MET A 40 6.45 -0.56 23.83
CA MET A 40 6.14 -0.25 22.43
C MET A 40 6.13 -1.50 21.55
N ILE A 41 7.16 -2.36 21.66
CA ILE A 41 7.24 -3.64 20.93
C ILE A 41 6.01 -4.50 21.25
N ARG A 42 5.76 -4.76 22.53
CA ARG A 42 4.65 -5.57 23.00
C ARG A 42 3.31 -5.05 22.50
N ARG A 43 3.05 -3.74 22.63
CA ARG A 43 1.79 -3.12 22.17
C ARG A 43 1.61 -3.20 20.66
N CYS A 44 2.70 -3.08 19.88
CA CYS A 44 2.63 -3.26 18.44
C CYS A 44 2.26 -4.70 18.09
N THR A 45 2.95 -5.68 18.71
CA THR A 45 2.66 -7.11 18.50
C THR A 45 1.24 -7.50 18.91
N GLU A 46 0.77 -7.05 20.08
CA GLU A 46 -0.61 -7.27 20.57
C GLU A 46 -1.66 -6.66 19.62
N ALA A 47 -1.33 -5.55 18.96
CA ALA A 47 -2.18 -4.91 17.96
C ALA A 47 -2.05 -5.51 16.54
N GLY A 48 -1.24 -6.57 16.36
CA GLY A 48 -0.97 -7.16 15.04
C GLY A 48 -0.14 -6.26 14.11
N LEU A 49 0.57 -5.27 14.66
CA LEU A 49 1.46 -4.39 13.92
C LEU A 49 2.88 -4.98 13.88
N PRO A 50 3.67 -4.67 12.84
CA PRO A 50 5.11 -4.86 12.88
C PRO A 50 5.72 -4.15 14.09
N GLU A 51 6.76 -4.75 14.68
CA GLU A 51 7.50 -4.11 15.74
C GLU A 51 8.11 -2.76 15.31
N PRO A 52 8.31 -1.82 16.24
CA PRO A 52 8.94 -0.54 15.94
C PRO A 52 10.39 -0.72 15.44
N GLU A 53 10.76 0.07 14.43
CA GLU A 53 12.16 0.19 13.97
C GLU A 53 12.83 1.33 14.74
N PHE A 54 14.02 1.08 15.30
CA PHE A 54 14.82 2.08 16.00
C PHE A 54 16.04 2.43 15.16
N ALA A 55 16.28 3.72 14.92
CA ALA A 55 17.41 4.21 14.13
C ALA A 55 18.08 5.41 14.81
N VAL A 56 19.37 5.59 14.54
CA VAL A 56 20.13 6.77 14.95
C VAL A 56 20.74 7.39 13.71
N SER A 57 20.30 8.60 13.35
CA SER A 57 20.96 9.45 12.34
C SER A 57 21.36 10.77 12.99
N ASP A 58 20.71 11.89 12.65
CA ASP A 58 20.88 13.19 13.33
C ASP A 58 20.17 13.24 14.70
N GLY A 59 19.54 12.13 15.10
CA GLY A 59 18.83 11.95 16.35
C GLY A 59 18.33 10.52 16.50
N PHE A 60 17.73 10.22 17.66
CA PHE A 60 17.08 8.94 17.90
C PHE A 60 15.68 8.94 17.26
N GLN A 61 15.41 7.95 16.41
CA GLN A 61 14.15 7.79 15.72
C GLN A 61 13.49 6.46 16.12
N THR A 62 12.18 6.51 16.36
CA THR A 62 11.31 5.35 16.53
C THR A 62 10.25 5.38 15.45
N ILE A 63 10.26 4.39 14.56
CA ILE A 63 9.33 4.30 13.42
C ILE A 63 8.30 3.23 13.74
N ILE A 64 7.03 3.64 13.86
CA ILE A 64 5.89 2.74 14.07
C ILE A 64 5.10 2.67 12.76
N ARG A 65 4.99 1.48 12.18
CA ARG A 65 4.20 1.26 10.98
C ARG A 65 2.72 1.16 11.34
N ARG A 66 1.88 1.93 10.66
CA ARG A 66 0.42 1.83 10.80
C ARG A 66 -0.12 0.81 9.81
N THR A 67 -1.00 -0.08 10.25
CA THR A 67 -1.88 -0.80 9.32
C THR A 67 -2.83 0.20 8.69
N LEU A 68 -2.85 0.29 7.36
CA LEU A 68 -3.87 1.12 6.73
C LEU A 68 -5.24 0.63 7.20
N ALA A 69 -6.02 1.52 7.82
CA ALA A 69 -7.39 1.20 8.27
C ALA A 69 -8.16 0.50 7.13
N PRO A 70 -9.06 -0.46 7.41
CA PRO A 70 -9.94 -1.02 6.39
C PRO A 70 -10.79 0.13 5.83
N GLY A 71 -10.36 0.65 4.67
CA GLY A 71 -10.74 1.96 4.13
C GLY A 71 -9.62 2.62 3.32
N ARG A 72 -8.36 2.22 3.53
CA ARG A 72 -7.26 2.41 2.58
C ARG A 72 -6.57 1.07 2.37
N VAL A 73 -6.97 0.38 1.31
CA VAL A 73 -6.40 -0.84 0.72
C VAL A 73 -5.02 -1.26 1.24
N SER A 74 -4.98 -2.38 1.97
CA SER A 74 -3.97 -3.44 1.86
C SER A 74 -4.52 -4.65 2.61
N GLN A 75 -5.21 -5.54 1.88
CA GLN A 75 -5.62 -6.85 2.38
C GLN A 75 -4.38 -7.66 2.78
N PRO A 76 -4.38 -8.35 3.92
CA PRO A 76 -3.63 -9.58 4.10
C PRO A 76 -4.58 -10.73 3.80
N GLU A 77 -4.57 -11.27 2.57
CA GLU A 77 -5.18 -12.57 2.34
C GLU A 77 -4.10 -13.64 2.50
N SER A 78 -4.29 -14.42 3.56
CA SER A 78 -4.19 -15.88 3.52
C SER A 78 -4.07 -16.44 2.10
N GLN A 79 -3.04 -17.25 1.86
CA GLN A 79 -2.98 -18.14 0.69
C GLN A 79 -4.28 -18.96 0.62
N PRO A 80 -4.99 -18.86 -0.49
CA PRO A 80 -5.04 -19.96 -1.44
C PRO A 80 -4.57 -19.53 -2.84
N GLU A 81 -4.24 -20.50 -3.68
CA GLU A 81 -3.54 -20.38 -4.96
C GLU A 81 -4.30 -19.59 -6.05
N SER A 82 -4.45 -18.28 -5.92
CA SER A 82 -4.92 -17.38 -6.99
C SER A 82 -4.49 -15.95 -6.67
N GLN A 83 -3.44 -15.44 -7.32
CA GLN A 83 -3.04 -14.04 -7.14
C GLN A 83 -4.22 -13.10 -7.48
N PRO A 84 -4.55 -12.08 -6.65
CA PRO A 84 -5.55 -11.10 -7.04
C PRO A 84 -5.04 -10.39 -8.28
N GLU A 85 -5.75 -10.57 -9.38
CA GLU A 85 -5.37 -10.04 -10.67
C GLU A 85 -5.17 -8.52 -10.61
N SER A 86 -4.07 -8.04 -11.19
CA SER A 86 -3.72 -6.63 -11.11
C SER A 86 -4.80 -5.73 -11.74
N LEU A 87 -4.87 -4.48 -11.30
CA LEU A 87 -5.85 -3.53 -11.82
C LEU A 87 -5.70 -3.33 -13.33
N GLU A 88 -4.47 -3.40 -13.84
CA GLU A 88 -4.13 -3.38 -15.26
C GLU A 88 -4.82 -4.52 -16.00
N THR A 89 -4.64 -5.77 -15.56
CA THR A 89 -5.24 -6.95 -16.21
C THR A 89 -6.76 -6.91 -16.17
N ARG A 90 -7.35 -6.44 -15.06
CA ARG A 90 -8.80 -6.23 -14.96
C ARG A 90 -9.31 -5.19 -15.97
N VAL A 91 -8.57 -4.11 -16.19
CA VAL A 91 -8.91 -3.10 -17.22
C VAL A 91 -8.80 -3.70 -18.63
N LEU A 92 -7.75 -4.49 -18.90
CA LEU A 92 -7.56 -5.13 -20.20
C LEU A 92 -8.68 -6.13 -20.51
N ARG A 93 -9.08 -6.99 -19.56
CA ARG A 93 -10.22 -7.91 -19.73
C ARG A 93 -11.52 -7.17 -20.01
N LEU A 94 -11.79 -6.07 -19.32
CA LEU A 94 -12.98 -5.25 -19.61
C LEU A 94 -12.97 -4.65 -21.03
N LEU A 95 -11.81 -4.51 -21.65
CA LEU A 95 -11.67 -4.01 -23.02
C LEU A 95 -11.57 -5.11 -24.07
N GLU A 96 -11.60 -6.38 -23.66
CA GLU A 96 -11.54 -7.54 -24.55
C GLU A 96 -12.79 -7.66 -25.40
N ASP A 97 -13.96 -7.46 -24.78
CA ASP A 97 -15.25 -7.61 -25.47
C ASP A 97 -15.59 -6.41 -26.36
N GLU A 98 -15.50 -5.19 -25.80
CA GLU A 98 -15.94 -3.97 -26.48
C GLU A 98 -15.16 -2.72 -26.04
N PRO A 99 -15.10 -1.68 -26.88
CA PRO A 99 -14.55 -0.41 -26.46
C PRO A 99 -15.36 0.22 -25.32
N LYS A 100 -14.66 0.68 -24.27
CA LYS A 100 -15.27 1.30 -23.09
C LYS A 100 -14.66 2.66 -22.80
N SER A 101 -15.49 3.57 -22.33
CA SER A 101 -15.09 4.86 -21.75
C SER A 101 -14.54 4.64 -20.34
N LYS A 102 -13.89 5.67 -19.79
CA LYS A 102 -13.34 5.61 -18.43
C LYS A 102 -14.42 5.38 -17.36
N ALA A 103 -15.61 5.94 -17.54
CA ALA A 103 -16.74 5.73 -16.65
C ALA A 103 -17.30 4.31 -16.72
N GLU A 104 -17.34 3.72 -17.92
CA GLU A 104 -17.70 2.30 -18.11
C GLU A 104 -16.67 1.38 -17.45
N LEU A 105 -15.37 1.67 -17.60
CA LEU A 105 -14.30 0.92 -16.90
C LEU A 105 -14.44 1.02 -15.38
N SER A 106 -14.66 2.22 -14.85
CA SER A 106 -14.89 2.43 -13.41
C SER A 106 -16.07 1.59 -12.89
N ARG A 107 -17.19 1.59 -13.62
CA ARG A 107 -18.37 0.78 -13.27
C ARG A 107 -18.08 -0.71 -13.35
N GLY A 108 -17.40 -1.18 -14.39
CA GLY A 108 -17.00 -2.58 -14.55
C GLY A 108 -16.04 -3.05 -13.44
N LEU A 109 -15.27 -2.14 -12.85
CA LEU A 109 -14.37 -2.41 -11.72
C LEU A 109 -15.08 -2.36 -10.36
N GLY A 110 -16.38 -2.03 -10.31
CA GLY A 110 -17.16 -1.90 -9.07
C GLY A 110 -16.91 -0.57 -8.32
N GLN A 111 -16.32 0.43 -8.97
CA GLN A 111 -16.02 1.71 -8.35
C GLN A 111 -17.19 2.69 -8.52
N LYS A 112 -17.59 3.37 -7.44
CA LYS A 112 -18.66 4.40 -7.46
C LYS A 112 -18.27 5.61 -8.30
N GLU A 113 -16.99 5.94 -8.33
CA GLU A 113 -16.43 7.07 -9.06
C GLU A 113 -15.10 6.68 -9.70
N ILE A 114 -14.68 7.43 -10.73
CA ILE A 114 -13.41 7.22 -11.42
C ILE A 114 -12.26 7.50 -10.45
N SER A 115 -11.60 6.44 -10.00
CA SER A 115 -10.48 6.58 -9.06
C SER A 115 -9.23 7.23 -9.67
N GLY A 116 -8.42 7.86 -8.81
CA GLY A 116 -7.09 8.35 -9.20
C GLY A 116 -6.16 7.23 -9.68
N GLN A 117 -6.30 6.03 -9.11
CA GLN A 117 -5.55 4.84 -9.52
C GLN A 117 -5.94 4.39 -10.93
N LEU A 118 -7.24 4.32 -11.25
CA LEU A 118 -7.71 4.03 -12.61
C LEU A 118 -7.18 5.05 -13.62
N ASN A 119 -7.17 6.34 -13.26
CA ASN A 119 -6.58 7.38 -14.11
C ASN A 119 -5.09 7.16 -14.38
N LYS A 120 -4.32 6.71 -13.37
CA LYS A 120 -2.90 6.39 -13.54
C LYS A 120 -2.71 5.18 -14.45
N VAL A 121 -3.46 4.10 -14.23
CA VAL A 121 -3.41 2.87 -15.03
C VAL A 121 -3.76 3.14 -16.50
N VAL A 122 -4.86 3.84 -16.79
CA VAL A 122 -5.27 4.14 -18.18
C VAL A 122 -4.20 4.98 -18.90
N ARG A 123 -3.56 5.94 -18.22
CA ARG A 123 -2.47 6.73 -18.82
C ARG A 123 -1.26 5.87 -19.14
N GLN A 124 -0.91 4.95 -18.24
CA GLN A 124 0.21 4.02 -18.44
C GLN A 124 -0.06 3.09 -19.63
N LEU A 125 -1.24 2.48 -19.70
CA LEU A 125 -1.62 1.58 -20.79
C LEU A 125 -1.65 2.27 -22.16
N LEU A 126 -2.01 3.56 -22.22
CA LEU A 126 -1.91 4.36 -23.44
C LEU A 126 -0.44 4.64 -23.82
N ALA A 127 0.40 4.97 -22.84
CA ALA A 127 1.83 5.22 -23.06
C ALA A 127 2.54 3.96 -23.57
N ASP A 128 2.19 2.80 -23.00
CA ASP A 128 2.69 1.49 -23.36
C ASP A 128 2.02 0.91 -24.63
N ARG A 129 1.14 1.69 -25.29
CA ARG A 129 0.40 1.30 -26.50
C ARG A 129 -0.37 -0.02 -26.37
N THR A 130 -0.72 -0.39 -25.15
CA THR A 130 -1.50 -1.59 -24.83
C THR A 130 -2.99 -1.34 -25.12
N ILE A 131 -3.43 -0.10 -24.94
CA ILE A 131 -4.75 0.39 -25.35
C ILE A 131 -4.59 1.63 -26.21
N GLU A 132 -5.62 1.96 -26.98
CA GLU A 132 -5.67 3.17 -27.80
C GLU A 132 -7.06 3.81 -27.80
N TYR A 133 -7.12 5.03 -28.31
CA TYR A 133 -8.36 5.76 -28.49
C TYR A 133 -9.15 5.26 -29.71
N THR A 134 -10.48 5.24 -29.59
CA THR A 134 -11.35 4.96 -30.74
C THR A 134 -11.44 6.14 -31.73
N ILE A 135 -11.28 7.38 -31.26
CA ILE A 135 -11.29 8.60 -32.10
C ILE A 135 -9.96 9.34 -31.87
N PRO A 136 -8.86 8.93 -32.52
CA PRO A 136 -7.54 9.51 -32.31
C PRO A 136 -7.45 10.98 -32.73
N GLU A 137 -8.19 11.38 -33.77
CA GLU A 137 -8.18 12.76 -34.29
C GLU A 137 -8.85 13.78 -33.36
N LYS A 138 -9.73 13.33 -32.46
CA LYS A 138 -10.45 14.18 -31.50
C LYS A 138 -10.36 13.59 -30.08
N PRO A 139 -9.19 13.69 -29.43
CA PRO A 139 -8.96 13.08 -28.11
C PRO A 139 -9.92 13.56 -27.02
N SER A 140 -10.41 14.80 -27.13
CA SER A 140 -11.36 15.41 -26.19
C SER A 140 -12.84 15.12 -26.53
N SER A 141 -13.12 14.26 -27.51
CA SER A 141 -14.49 13.90 -27.87
C SER A 141 -15.24 13.31 -26.68
N ARG A 142 -16.49 13.76 -26.46
CA ARG A 142 -17.39 13.17 -25.45
C ARG A 142 -17.75 11.71 -25.72
N HIS A 143 -17.57 11.25 -26.96
CA HIS A 143 -17.80 9.86 -27.38
C HIS A 143 -16.52 9.04 -27.40
N GLN A 144 -15.43 9.56 -26.83
CA GLN A 144 -14.15 8.87 -26.79
C GLN A 144 -14.21 7.63 -25.91
N LYS A 145 -13.70 6.52 -26.46
CA LYS A 145 -13.55 5.24 -25.76
C LYS A 145 -12.13 4.71 -25.93
N TYR A 146 -11.80 3.71 -25.13
CA TYR A 146 -10.55 2.96 -25.21
C TYR A 146 -10.84 1.59 -25.84
N ARG A 147 -9.90 1.06 -26.62
CA ARG A 147 -9.92 -0.31 -27.14
C ARG A 147 -8.54 -0.95 -26.98
N LEU A 148 -8.48 -2.29 -26.90
CA LEU A 148 -7.21 -3.02 -26.92
C LEU A 148 -6.51 -2.87 -28.27
N THR A 149 -5.18 -2.81 -28.23
CA THR A 149 -4.33 -3.01 -29.41
C THR A 149 -3.94 -4.48 -29.53
N GLY A 150 -3.30 -4.87 -30.64
CA GLY A 150 -2.72 -6.22 -30.77
C GLY A 150 -1.67 -6.51 -29.69
N GLN A 151 -0.94 -5.50 -29.21
CA GLN A 151 -0.01 -5.65 -28.08
C GLN A 151 -0.76 -5.91 -26.77
N GLY A 152 -1.89 -5.24 -26.56
CA GLY A 152 -2.74 -5.47 -25.39
C GLY A 152 -3.35 -6.86 -25.34
N GLN A 153 -3.81 -7.38 -26.47
CA GLN A 153 -4.30 -8.75 -26.56
C GLN A 153 -3.19 -9.77 -26.26
N ALA A 154 -1.98 -9.57 -26.80
CA ALA A 154 -0.83 -10.44 -26.52
C ALA A 154 -0.38 -10.37 -25.05
N ALA A 155 -0.45 -9.18 -24.42
CA ALA A 155 -0.13 -9.00 -23.00
C ALA A 155 -1.15 -9.73 -22.11
N LEU A 156 -2.44 -9.67 -22.47
CA LEU A 156 -3.51 -10.37 -21.75
C LEU A 156 -3.35 -11.90 -21.85
N ALA A 157 -3.02 -12.44 -23.03
CA ALA A 157 -2.80 -13.87 -23.23
C ALA A 157 -1.57 -14.42 -22.50
N LYS A 158 -0.51 -13.61 -22.31
CA LYS A 158 0.69 -14.01 -21.56
C LYS A 158 0.47 -14.04 -20.05
N GLY A 159 -0.50 -13.30 -19.53
CA GLY A 159 -0.86 -13.27 -18.11
C GLY A 159 -1.72 -14.46 -17.66
N SER A 160 -2.37 -15.16 -18.59
CA SER A 160 -3.24 -16.32 -18.34
C SER A 160 -2.62 -17.68 -18.66
N GLY A 161 -1.37 -17.72 -19.14
CA GLY A 161 -0.71 -18.92 -19.68
C GLY A 161 0.50 -19.42 -18.87
N GLY A 162 0.38 -19.45 -17.54
CA GLY A 162 1.35 -20.11 -16.66
C GLY A 162 1.06 -21.59 -16.46
N ASP A 163 0.70 -22.32 -17.51
CA ASP A 163 0.73 -23.78 -17.51
C ASP A 163 0.90 -24.26 -18.96
N ALA A 164 2.08 -24.75 -19.27
CA ALA A 164 2.39 -25.48 -20.50
C ALA A 164 3.37 -26.60 -20.11
N PRO A 165 3.23 -27.79 -20.73
CA PRO A 165 3.35 -29.10 -20.08
C PRO A 165 4.76 -29.52 -19.66
#